data_AF-A0A6P1A852-F1
#
_entry.id   AF-A0A6P1A852-F1
#
_cell.length_a   1.000
_cell.length_b   1.000
_cell.length_c   1.000
_cell.angle_alpha   90.00
_cell.angle_beta   90.00
_cell.angle_gamma   90.00
#
_symmetry.space_group_name_H-M   'P 1'
#
loop_
_entity.id
_entity.type
_entity.pdbx_description
1 polymer ?
#
loop_
_entity_poly.entity_id
_entity_poly.type
_entity_poly.pdbx_seq_one_letter_code
_entity_poly.pdbx_strand_id
1 'polypeptide(L)'
;MKRPACLVFNPVAGQSNAEEDLENIRALLEPEFDLDIRQTTKEKNANQIASGAIADGATLIIASGGDGTLSSAAEAVINTGIPLGVISRGTANAFAAALGIPDTIEEACQTIIDGQQTIVDAAKCNGKPMVLLAGIGFEAETIEKTDREKKSRFGVLAYILAGFQQLQELEPFEAVLETEDEIIQVTAAAITVANAAPATSILAQGPAGIVADDGFLDVTVVAPQNATQAIAASYHLLRTALGKTPAQRKDIGYLRTKKIKINTDPPQQVALDGDLLGTTPIEVECLEQAITLLVPKSDNDRPPSVEQLTQLPPGGRE
;
A
#
# COMPACT_ATOMS: atom_id res chain seq x y z
N MET A 1 -1.80 23.29 27.69
CA MET A 1 -0.45 22.92 27.25
C MET A 1 -0.58 22.35 25.86
N LYS A 2 0.36 22.66 24.95
CA LYS A 2 0.34 22.06 23.61
C LYS A 2 0.63 20.56 23.73
N ARG A 3 0.08 19.77 22.82
CA ARG A 3 0.27 18.30 22.80
C ARG A 3 1.69 18.01 22.29
N PRO A 4 2.48 17.14 22.96
CA PRO A 4 3.80 16.76 22.46
C PRO A 4 3.66 15.90 21.20
N ALA A 5 4.27 16.37 20.11
CA ALA A 5 4.25 15.71 18.81
C ALA A 5 5.66 15.64 18.24
N CYS A 6 5.97 14.58 17.49
CA CYS A 6 7.23 14.46 16.78
C CYS A 6 7.00 14.45 15.27
N LEU A 7 7.56 15.43 14.57
CA LEU A 7 7.69 15.42 13.11
C LEU A 7 8.95 14.64 12.71
N VAL A 8 8.73 13.48 12.09
CA VAL A 8 9.75 12.69 11.41
C VAL A 8 9.83 13.16 9.96
N PHE A 9 10.86 13.94 9.63
CA PHE A 9 11.01 14.58 8.34
C PHE A 9 12.09 13.91 7.48
N ASN A 10 11.76 13.54 6.26
CA ASN A 10 12.75 13.08 5.28
C ASN A 10 13.21 14.24 4.38
N PRO A 11 14.46 14.73 4.53
CA PRO A 11 14.94 15.87 3.75
C PRO A 11 15.21 15.53 2.27
N VAL A 12 15.30 14.25 1.90
CA VAL A 12 15.54 13.83 0.50
C VAL A 12 14.28 13.31 -0.19
N ALA A 13 13.11 13.46 0.43
CA ALA A 13 11.83 13.10 -0.17
C ALA A 13 11.35 14.19 -1.12
N GLY A 14 10.80 13.77 -2.26
CA GLY A 14 10.18 14.66 -3.23
C GLY A 14 11.13 15.30 -4.24
N GLN A 15 10.60 16.30 -4.96
CA GLN A 15 11.34 17.13 -5.93
C GLN A 15 11.32 18.61 -5.53
N SER A 16 10.59 18.95 -4.46
CA SER A 16 10.47 20.29 -3.89
C SER A 16 11.68 20.65 -3.02
N ASN A 17 11.80 21.93 -2.71
CA ASN A 17 12.83 22.43 -1.81
C ASN A 17 12.51 21.96 -0.38
N ALA A 18 13.38 21.12 0.19
CA ALA A 18 13.14 20.51 1.49
C ALA A 18 13.19 21.53 2.64
N GLU A 19 14.02 22.57 2.54
CA GLU A 19 14.03 23.64 3.53
C GLU A 19 12.72 24.43 3.52
N GLU A 20 12.21 24.80 2.34
CA GLU A 20 10.92 25.52 2.20
C GLU A 20 9.74 24.67 2.70
N ASP A 21 9.71 23.38 2.34
CA ASP A 21 8.67 22.46 2.83
C ASP A 21 8.69 22.35 4.36
N LEU A 22 9.88 22.23 4.95
CA LEU A 22 10.02 22.14 6.40
C LEU A 22 9.60 23.43 7.09
N GLU A 23 9.97 24.59 6.55
CA GLU A 23 9.55 25.89 7.05
C GLU A 23 8.02 26.06 6.99
N ASN A 24 7.39 25.61 5.91
CA ASN A 24 5.95 25.63 5.75
C ASN A 24 5.25 24.73 6.79
N ILE A 25 5.66 23.47 6.89
CA ILE A 25 5.13 22.52 7.89
C ILE A 25 5.29 23.08 9.30
N ARG A 26 6.46 23.65 9.60
CA ARG A 26 6.76 24.27 10.89
C ARG A 26 5.79 25.42 11.20
N ALA A 27 5.61 26.33 10.25
CA ALA A 27 4.72 27.48 10.41
C ALA A 27 3.27 27.08 10.70
N LEU A 28 2.81 25.95 10.14
CA LEU A 28 1.47 25.43 10.35
C LEU A 28 1.33 24.65 11.68
N LEU A 29 2.32 23.87 12.08
CA LEU A 29 2.19 22.92 13.19
C LEU A 29 2.76 23.39 14.53
N GLU A 30 3.83 24.20 14.55
CA GLU A 30 4.39 24.74 15.81
C GLU A 30 3.38 25.58 16.62
N PRO A 31 2.43 26.34 16.02
CA PRO A 31 1.39 27.03 16.78
C PRO A 31 0.47 26.09 17.57
N GLU A 32 0.23 24.88 17.07
CA GLU A 32 -0.77 23.93 17.59
C GLU A 32 -0.16 22.85 18.49
N PHE A 33 1.11 22.49 18.27
CA PHE A 33 1.78 21.38 18.94
C PHE A 33 3.10 21.80 19.62
N ASP A 34 3.50 21.05 20.64
CA ASP A 34 4.87 21.08 21.16
C ASP A 34 5.70 20.14 20.26
N LEU A 35 6.23 20.72 19.19
CA LEU A 35 6.73 19.97 18.03
C LEU A 35 8.24 19.70 18.14
N ASP A 36 8.59 18.44 18.37
CA ASP A 36 9.95 17.94 18.19
C ASP A 36 10.17 17.57 16.71
N ILE A 37 11.22 18.08 16.08
CA ILE A 37 11.50 17.84 14.66
C ILE A 37 12.76 17.00 14.55
N ARG A 38 12.62 15.79 14.00
CA ARG A 38 13.71 14.83 13.82
C ARG A 38 13.81 14.44 12.35
N GLN A 39 15.01 14.50 11.79
CA GLN A 39 15.23 14.19 10.38
C GLN A 39 15.76 12.76 10.19
N THR A 40 15.30 12.08 9.14
CA THR A 40 15.87 10.80 8.72
C THR A 40 17.28 10.99 8.16
N THR A 41 18.15 10.00 8.36
CA THR A 41 19.47 9.94 7.73
C THR A 41 19.65 8.59 7.03
N LYS A 42 20.81 8.36 6.41
CA LYS A 42 21.13 7.03 5.84
C LYS A 42 21.22 5.95 6.92
N GLU A 43 21.58 6.34 8.14
CA GLU A 43 21.81 5.46 9.28
C GLU A 43 20.57 5.32 10.17
N LYS A 44 19.64 6.29 10.11
CA LYS A 44 18.47 6.34 10.98
C LYS A 44 17.19 6.50 10.16
N ASN A 45 16.39 5.44 10.10
CA ASN A 45 15.11 5.42 9.39
C ASN A 45 13.97 6.03 10.21
N ALA A 46 12.80 6.19 9.58
CA ALA A 46 11.65 6.83 10.22
C ALA A 46 11.13 6.01 11.42
N ASN A 47 11.13 4.68 11.34
CA ASN A 47 10.76 3.80 12.45
C ASN A 47 11.60 4.08 13.70
N GLN A 48 12.93 4.06 13.58
CA GLN A 48 13.85 4.29 14.69
C GLN A 48 13.69 5.68 15.31
N ILE A 49 13.35 6.68 14.50
CA ILE A 49 13.09 8.04 14.98
C ILE A 49 11.76 8.10 15.73
N ALA A 50 10.68 7.61 15.12
CA ALA A 50 9.35 7.58 15.69
C ALA A 50 9.31 6.78 16.99
N SER A 51 9.85 5.55 17.00
CA SER A 51 9.97 4.72 18.20
C SER A 51 10.73 5.42 19.33
N GLY A 52 11.82 6.13 19.01
CA GLY A 52 12.55 6.92 19.99
C GLY A 52 11.72 8.08 20.53
N ALA A 53 11.00 8.81 19.66
CA ALA A 53 10.15 9.91 20.08
C ALA A 53 8.97 9.46 20.96
N ILE A 54 8.39 8.29 20.66
CA ILE A 54 7.38 7.64 21.49
C ILE A 54 7.95 7.37 22.89
N ALA A 55 9.15 6.79 22.97
CA ALA A 55 9.82 6.54 24.25
C ALA A 55 10.14 7.83 25.02
N ASP A 56 10.39 8.93 24.31
CA ASP A 56 10.62 10.26 24.88
C ASP A 56 9.30 10.98 25.29
N GLY A 57 8.14 10.37 25.06
CA GLY A 57 6.83 10.87 25.51
C GLY A 57 6.00 11.58 24.43
N ALA A 58 6.35 11.46 23.15
CA ALA A 58 5.50 11.98 22.07
C ALA A 58 4.14 11.28 22.08
N THR A 59 3.07 12.08 22.00
CA THR A 59 1.66 11.59 21.96
C THR A 59 1.07 11.57 20.56
N LEU A 60 1.85 12.03 19.57
CA LEU A 60 1.51 12.10 18.15
C LEU A 60 2.81 11.96 17.36
N ILE A 61 2.82 11.07 16.37
CA ILE A 61 3.88 10.99 15.37
C ILE A 61 3.35 11.61 14.08
N ILE A 62 4.13 12.48 13.45
CA ILE A 62 3.83 13.04 12.13
C ILE A 62 4.96 12.63 11.21
N ALA A 63 4.66 11.91 10.13
CA ALA A 63 5.66 11.50 9.15
C ALA A 63 5.55 12.37 7.90
N SER A 64 6.67 12.94 7.47
CA SER A 64 6.75 13.75 6.26
C SER A 64 7.80 13.20 5.30
N GLY A 65 7.36 12.62 4.19
CA GLY A 65 8.24 11.95 3.23
C GLY A 65 7.50 11.21 2.12
N GLY A 66 8.20 10.34 1.39
CA GLY A 66 7.58 9.42 0.43
C GLY A 66 7.13 8.12 1.09
N ASP A 67 6.49 7.23 0.32
CA ASP A 67 5.84 6.00 0.82
C ASP A 67 6.72 5.17 1.77
N GLY A 68 8.00 4.92 1.44
CA GLY A 68 8.91 4.19 2.35
C GLY A 68 9.18 4.88 3.70
N THR A 69 9.16 6.22 3.74
CA THR A 69 9.23 6.97 5.02
C THR A 69 7.94 6.81 5.81
N LEU A 70 6.79 6.88 5.13
CA LEU A 70 5.47 6.77 5.74
C LEU A 70 5.23 5.36 6.29
N SER A 71 5.47 4.30 5.51
CA SER A 71 5.39 2.92 5.97
C SER A 71 6.38 2.63 7.12
N SER A 72 7.59 3.18 7.07
CA SER A 72 8.56 3.03 8.16
C SER A 72 8.11 3.76 9.45
N ALA A 73 7.48 4.94 9.35
CA ALA A 73 6.90 5.59 10.53
C ALA A 73 5.66 4.85 11.05
N ALA A 74 4.83 4.33 10.14
CA ALA A 74 3.66 3.51 10.45
C ALA A 74 4.02 2.27 11.26
N GLU A 75 5.12 1.59 10.91
CA GLU A 75 5.66 0.47 11.69
C GLU A 75 5.86 0.82 13.17
N ALA A 76 6.35 2.02 13.49
CA ALA A 76 6.61 2.42 14.87
C ALA A 76 5.34 2.61 15.71
N VAL A 77 4.20 2.88 15.07
CA VAL A 77 2.93 3.14 15.76
C VAL A 77 1.98 1.95 15.79
N ILE A 78 2.29 0.85 15.08
CA ILE A 78 1.48 -0.37 15.08
C ILE A 78 1.21 -0.83 16.52
N ASN A 79 -0.07 -1.00 16.85
CA ASN A 79 -0.58 -1.45 18.15
C ASN A 79 -0.15 -0.58 19.35
N THR A 80 0.31 0.65 19.12
CA THR A 80 0.68 1.59 20.20
C THR A 80 -0.49 2.47 20.65
N GLY A 81 -1.50 2.65 19.80
CA GLY A 81 -2.57 3.63 19.98
C GLY A 81 -2.13 5.09 19.82
N ILE A 82 -0.85 5.33 19.47
CA ILE A 82 -0.34 6.68 19.19
C ILE A 82 -0.76 7.06 17.77
N PRO A 83 -1.48 8.18 17.58
CA PRO A 83 -1.90 8.60 16.25
C PRO A 83 -0.72 8.91 15.35
N LEU A 84 -0.88 8.61 14.07
CA LEU A 84 0.03 8.98 13.00
C LEU A 84 -0.62 10.02 12.07
N GLY A 85 -0.01 11.19 12.00
CA GLY A 85 -0.22 12.19 10.95
C GLY A 85 0.70 11.93 9.76
N VAL A 86 0.23 12.19 8.55
CA VAL A 86 0.97 11.91 7.31
C VAL A 86 1.00 13.15 6.44
N ILE A 87 2.19 13.52 5.97
CA ILE A 87 2.44 14.60 5.02
C ILE A 87 3.23 14.00 3.85
N SER A 88 2.50 13.63 2.80
CA SER A 88 3.09 12.98 1.63
C SER A 88 3.86 13.97 0.77
N ARG A 89 5.16 13.73 0.61
CA ARG A 89 6.08 14.53 -0.23
C ARG A 89 6.75 13.69 -1.31
N GLY A 90 6.33 12.43 -1.50
CA GLY A 90 6.87 11.53 -2.51
C GLY A 90 6.34 11.80 -3.91
N THR A 91 6.81 11.00 -4.88
CA THR A 91 6.33 11.06 -6.27
C THR A 91 5.05 10.26 -6.49
N ALA A 92 4.92 9.09 -5.82
CA ALA A 92 3.78 8.20 -5.99
C ALA A 92 2.67 8.47 -4.97
N ASN A 93 3.04 8.75 -3.71
CA ASN A 93 2.12 9.04 -2.60
C ASN A 93 1.02 7.99 -2.46
N ALA A 94 1.37 6.72 -2.69
CA ALA A 94 0.45 5.59 -2.65
C ALA A 94 -0.22 5.46 -1.27
N PHE A 95 0.52 5.72 -0.19
CA PHE A 95 0.01 5.70 1.18
C PHE A 95 -1.14 6.69 1.36
N ALA A 96 -0.90 7.96 1.04
CA ALA A 96 -1.92 8.99 1.20
C ALA A 96 -3.12 8.75 0.29
N ALA A 97 -2.88 8.39 -0.98
CA ALA A 97 -3.95 8.10 -1.93
C ALA A 97 -4.81 6.90 -1.52
N ALA A 98 -4.22 5.84 -0.95
CA ALA A 98 -4.97 4.67 -0.48
C ALA A 98 -5.84 4.97 0.74
N LEU A 99 -5.42 5.89 1.60
CA LEU A 99 -6.03 6.16 2.91
C LEU A 99 -6.80 7.49 2.96
N GLY A 100 -7.01 8.12 1.81
CA GLY A 100 -7.79 9.36 1.69
C GLY A 100 -7.13 10.58 2.34
N ILE A 101 -5.80 10.59 2.48
CA ILE A 101 -5.06 11.72 3.03
C ILE A 101 -4.80 12.73 1.89
N PRO A 102 -4.98 14.04 2.13
CA PRO A 102 -4.72 15.07 1.12
C PRO A 102 -3.27 15.07 0.62
N ASP A 103 -3.06 15.52 -0.60
CA ASP A 103 -1.76 15.49 -1.28
C ASP A 103 -0.94 16.78 -1.14
N THR A 104 -1.52 17.84 -0.55
CA THR A 104 -0.82 19.10 -0.25
C THR A 104 -0.37 19.16 1.20
N ILE A 105 0.74 19.87 1.46
CA ILE A 105 1.28 20.06 2.81
C ILE A 105 0.25 20.77 3.70
N GLU A 106 -0.42 21.79 3.16
CA GLU A 106 -1.38 22.62 3.87
C GLU A 106 -2.59 21.81 4.32
N GLU A 107 -3.20 21.02 3.42
CA GLU A 107 -4.38 20.21 3.74
C GLU A 107 -4.04 19.02 4.64
N ALA A 108 -2.86 18.42 4.47
CA ALA A 108 -2.37 17.37 5.36
C ALA A 108 -2.12 17.92 6.78
N CYS A 109 -1.47 19.08 6.91
CA CYS A 109 -1.31 19.77 8.19
C CYS A 109 -2.67 20.12 8.82
N GLN A 110 -3.62 20.63 8.03
CA GLN A 110 -4.96 20.93 8.53
C GLN A 110 -5.67 19.66 9.04
N THR A 111 -5.55 18.55 8.34
CA THR A 111 -6.08 17.24 8.76
C THR A 111 -5.49 16.81 10.11
N ILE A 112 -4.18 17.00 10.30
CA ILE A 112 -3.49 16.70 11.55
C ILE A 112 -3.98 17.59 12.69
N ILE A 113 -4.18 18.88 12.42
CA ILE A 113 -4.67 19.87 13.38
C ILE A 113 -6.10 19.53 13.82
N ASP A 114 -6.98 19.21 12.86
CA ASP A 114 -8.37 18.82 13.11
C ASP A 114 -8.47 17.55 13.97
N GLY A 115 -7.47 16.66 13.86
CA GLY A 115 -7.25 15.56 14.79
C GLY A 115 -8.30 14.44 14.72
N GLN A 116 -9.03 14.33 13.61
CA GLN A 116 -9.97 13.24 13.38
C GLN A 116 -9.21 11.92 13.23
N GLN A 117 -9.62 10.91 14.00
CA GLN A 117 -8.94 9.62 14.04
C GLN A 117 -9.76 8.55 13.33
N THR A 118 -9.09 7.78 12.48
CA THR A 118 -9.58 6.51 11.93
C THR A 118 -8.61 5.42 12.32
N ILE A 119 -9.12 4.29 12.77
CA ILE A 119 -8.29 3.12 13.09
C ILE A 119 -8.35 2.21 11.88
N VAL A 120 -7.19 1.91 11.30
CA VAL A 120 -7.04 1.03 10.14
C VAL A 120 -6.23 -0.19 10.51
N ASP A 121 -6.42 -1.23 9.72
CA ASP A 121 -5.64 -2.44 9.77
C ASP A 121 -4.24 -2.22 9.19
N ALA A 122 -3.34 -3.12 9.55
CA ALA A 122 -2.06 -3.30 8.89
C ALA A 122 -1.89 -4.79 8.59
N ALA A 123 -0.74 -5.19 8.05
CA ALA A 123 -0.40 -6.59 7.91
C ALA A 123 1.07 -6.85 8.22
N LYS A 124 1.41 -8.14 8.32
CA LYS A 124 2.79 -8.62 8.36
C LYS A 124 3.01 -9.61 7.23
N CYS A 125 4.05 -9.39 6.43
CA CYS A 125 4.53 -10.34 5.43
C CYS A 125 5.88 -10.90 5.89
N ASN A 126 5.95 -12.21 6.18
CA ASN A 126 7.13 -12.88 6.73
C ASN A 126 7.74 -12.13 7.94
N GLY A 127 6.85 -11.61 8.82
CA GLY A 127 7.23 -10.86 10.01
C GLY A 127 7.60 -9.39 9.77
N LYS A 128 7.70 -8.93 8.52
CA LYS A 128 7.88 -7.50 8.20
C LYS A 128 6.53 -6.79 8.09
N PRO A 129 6.38 -5.57 8.62
CA PRO A 129 5.16 -4.79 8.43
C PRO A 129 4.84 -4.53 6.97
N MET A 130 3.56 -4.47 6.67
CA MET A 130 2.98 -4.15 5.37
C MET A 130 1.78 -3.26 5.63
N VAL A 131 1.78 -2.06 5.08
CA VAL A 131 0.64 -1.14 5.23
C VAL A 131 -0.21 -1.10 3.97
N LEU A 132 0.42 -1.25 2.80
CA LEU A 132 -0.28 -1.25 1.54
C LEU A 132 -0.51 -2.67 1.04
N LEU A 133 0.48 -3.26 0.39
CA LEU A 133 0.29 -4.51 -0.34
C LEU A 133 1.60 -5.28 -0.54
N ALA A 134 1.44 -6.58 -0.78
CA ALA A 134 2.46 -7.45 -1.33
C ALA A 134 2.08 -7.88 -2.75
N GLY A 135 3.01 -7.72 -3.69
CA GLY A 135 2.87 -8.13 -5.08
C GLY A 135 3.81 -9.28 -5.43
N ILE A 136 3.30 -10.31 -6.09
CA ILE A 136 4.05 -11.50 -6.50
C ILE A 136 4.02 -11.63 -8.02
N GLY A 137 5.21 -11.86 -8.60
CA GLY A 137 5.39 -11.91 -10.05
C GLY A 137 5.52 -10.49 -10.61
N PHE A 138 4.47 -10.01 -11.27
CA PHE A 138 4.43 -8.74 -12.01
C PHE A 138 5.09 -7.54 -11.30
N GLU A 139 4.62 -7.23 -10.09
CA GLU A 139 4.97 -5.98 -9.40
C GLU A 139 6.44 -5.93 -8.96
N ALA A 140 7.09 -7.09 -8.82
CA ALA A 140 8.47 -7.18 -8.40
C ALA A 140 9.46 -6.98 -9.58
N GLU A 141 9.16 -7.52 -10.76
CA GLU A 141 9.99 -7.27 -11.95
C GLU A 141 9.96 -5.80 -12.42
N THR A 142 8.85 -5.10 -12.20
CA THR A 142 8.73 -3.67 -12.54
C THR A 142 9.66 -2.79 -11.69
N ILE A 143 9.92 -3.16 -10.43
CA ILE A 143 10.85 -2.44 -9.54
C ILE A 143 12.29 -2.58 -10.05
N GLU A 144 12.67 -3.76 -10.52
CA GLU A 144 14.01 -4.03 -11.07
C GLU A 144 14.28 -3.28 -12.38
N LYS A 145 13.23 -3.03 -13.19
CA LYS A 145 13.33 -2.41 -14.51
C LYS A 145 13.03 -0.89 -14.55
N THR A 146 12.66 -0.26 -13.44
CA THR A 146 12.33 1.18 -13.44
C THR A 146 13.53 2.08 -13.18
N ASP A 147 14.03 2.69 -14.26
CA ASP A 147 14.90 3.86 -14.22
C ASP A 147 14.17 5.02 -13.54
N ARG A 148 14.76 5.58 -12.46
CA ARG A 148 14.21 6.72 -11.70
C ARG A 148 13.83 7.91 -12.60
N GLU A 149 14.48 8.04 -13.76
CA GLU A 149 14.25 9.13 -14.72
C GLU A 149 12.94 9.03 -15.53
N LYS A 150 12.35 7.83 -15.69
CA LYS A 150 11.05 7.70 -16.38
C LYS A 150 9.87 7.99 -15.45
N LYS A 151 10.06 7.95 -14.14
CA LYS A 151 9.04 8.28 -13.13
C LYS A 151 8.64 9.76 -13.13
N SER A 152 9.48 10.67 -13.63
CA SER A 152 9.27 12.12 -13.49
C SER A 152 8.59 12.83 -14.68
N ARG A 153 8.47 12.20 -15.87
CA ARG A 153 8.10 12.93 -17.11
C ARG A 153 6.70 12.71 -17.68
N PHE A 154 5.98 11.63 -17.33
CA PHE A 154 4.73 11.27 -18.03
C PHE A 154 3.51 11.03 -17.13
N GLY A 155 3.65 11.22 -15.81
CA GLY A 155 2.55 11.10 -14.85
C GLY A 155 2.05 9.67 -14.60
N VAL A 156 1.09 9.53 -13.68
CA VAL A 156 0.50 8.27 -13.19
C VAL A 156 -0.06 7.39 -14.32
N LEU A 157 -0.63 8.00 -15.38
CA LEU A 157 -1.23 7.27 -16.51
C LEU A 157 -0.19 6.51 -17.35
N ALA A 158 1.02 7.03 -17.49
CA ALA A 158 2.08 6.32 -18.22
C ALA A 158 2.64 5.13 -17.42
N TYR A 159 2.65 5.23 -16.09
CA TYR A 159 3.00 4.12 -15.21
C TYR A 159 1.96 2.99 -15.29
N ILE A 160 0.68 3.35 -15.27
CA ILE A 160 -0.44 2.42 -15.49
C ILE A 160 -0.33 1.72 -16.85
N LEU A 161 -0.04 2.47 -17.93
CA LEU A 161 0.11 1.91 -19.29
C LEU A 161 1.33 1.00 -19.43
N ALA A 162 2.47 1.36 -18.83
CA ALA A 162 3.64 0.49 -18.74
C ALA A 162 3.32 -0.79 -17.96
N GLY A 163 2.51 -0.65 -16.90
CA GLY A 163 1.92 -1.75 -16.14
C GLY A 163 1.24 -2.79 -17.05
N PHE A 164 0.35 -2.32 -17.92
CA PHE A 164 -0.39 -3.19 -18.83
C PHE A 164 0.46 -3.84 -19.93
N GLN A 165 1.51 -3.16 -20.40
CA GLN A 165 2.40 -3.74 -21.41
C GLN A 165 3.19 -4.90 -20.83
N GLN A 166 3.73 -4.75 -19.61
CA GLN A 166 4.48 -5.82 -18.97
C GLN A 166 3.58 -7.02 -18.61
N LEU A 167 2.29 -6.83 -18.29
CA LEU A 167 1.37 -7.96 -17.98
C LEU A 167 1.23 -8.92 -19.17
N GLN A 168 1.45 -8.45 -20.40
CA GLN A 168 1.42 -9.28 -21.60
C GLN A 168 2.71 -10.08 -21.82
N GLU A 169 3.80 -9.68 -21.16
CA GLU A 169 5.12 -10.29 -21.26
C GLU A 169 5.38 -11.30 -20.14
N LEU A 170 4.49 -11.40 -19.14
CA LEU A 170 4.66 -12.30 -18.01
C LEU A 170 4.47 -13.76 -18.38
N GLU A 171 5.39 -14.59 -17.91
CA GLU A 171 5.25 -16.04 -17.93
C GLU A 171 4.37 -16.50 -16.75
N PRO A 172 3.30 -17.27 -17.00
CA PRO A 172 2.51 -17.85 -15.92
C PRO A 172 3.34 -18.80 -15.04
N PHE A 173 3.01 -18.85 -13.76
CA PHE A 173 3.65 -19.71 -12.77
C PHE A 173 2.59 -20.50 -11.97
N GLU A 174 2.98 -21.67 -11.46
CA GLU A 174 2.12 -22.43 -10.57
C GLU A 174 2.14 -21.82 -9.17
N ALA A 175 0.98 -21.68 -8.55
CA ALA A 175 0.82 -21.12 -7.22
C ALA A 175 -0.10 -21.97 -6.34
N VAL A 176 0.28 -22.09 -5.07
CA VAL A 176 -0.52 -22.68 -4.00
C VAL A 176 -0.79 -21.61 -2.96
N LEU A 177 -2.07 -21.27 -2.77
CA LEU A 177 -2.55 -20.30 -1.81
C LEU A 177 -3.26 -21.07 -0.70
N GLU A 178 -2.76 -20.99 0.52
CA GLU A 178 -3.35 -21.63 1.69
C GLU A 178 -3.93 -20.56 2.62
N THR A 179 -5.24 -20.57 2.82
CA THR A 179 -5.95 -19.77 3.83
C THR A 179 -6.33 -20.66 5.02
N GLU A 180 -7.06 -20.12 5.99
CA GLU A 180 -7.61 -20.94 7.08
C GLU A 180 -8.70 -21.91 6.59
N ASP A 181 -9.42 -21.53 5.53
CA ASP A 181 -10.60 -22.24 5.06
C ASP A 181 -10.31 -23.21 3.90
N GLU A 182 -9.31 -22.90 3.06
CA GLU A 182 -9.07 -23.64 1.84
C GLU A 182 -7.62 -23.60 1.33
N ILE A 183 -7.32 -24.53 0.42
CA ILE A 183 -6.08 -24.57 -0.36
C ILE A 183 -6.45 -24.44 -1.83
N ILE A 184 -5.96 -23.39 -2.47
CA ILE A 184 -6.23 -23.07 -3.87
C ILE A 184 -4.96 -23.32 -4.69
N GLN A 185 -5.08 -24.11 -5.75
CA GLN A 185 -4.02 -24.35 -6.73
C GLN A 185 -4.38 -23.69 -8.05
N VAL A 186 -3.51 -22.83 -8.56
CA VAL A 186 -3.78 -22.00 -9.74
C VAL A 186 -2.51 -21.72 -10.52
N THR A 187 -2.62 -21.70 -11.85
CA THR A 187 -1.60 -21.12 -12.73
C THR A 187 -1.86 -19.61 -12.86
N ALA A 188 -1.03 -18.78 -12.24
CA ALA A 188 -1.23 -17.34 -12.16
C ALA A 188 -0.15 -16.58 -12.95
N ALA A 189 -0.47 -15.39 -13.42
CA ALA A 189 0.49 -14.43 -13.96
C ALA A 189 0.89 -13.36 -12.92
N ALA A 190 -0.02 -13.05 -11.98
CA ALA A 190 0.25 -12.16 -10.86
C ALA A 190 -0.66 -12.47 -9.68
N ILE A 191 -0.16 -12.24 -8.47
CA ILE A 191 -0.95 -12.30 -7.24
C ILE A 191 -0.64 -11.04 -6.42
N THR A 192 -1.68 -10.36 -5.96
CA THR A 192 -1.57 -9.20 -5.07
C THR A 192 -2.33 -9.48 -3.78
N VAL A 193 -1.71 -9.23 -2.63
CA VAL A 193 -2.31 -9.28 -1.30
C VAL A 193 -2.31 -7.87 -0.74
N ALA A 194 -3.48 -7.24 -0.59
CA ALA A 194 -3.61 -5.85 -0.17
C ALA A 194 -4.27 -5.73 1.21
N ASN A 195 -3.70 -4.88 2.05
CA ASN A 195 -4.35 -4.29 3.22
C ASN A 195 -4.97 -2.93 2.85
N ALA A 196 -4.23 -2.14 2.06
CA ALA A 196 -4.69 -0.90 1.46
C ALA A 196 -4.02 -0.73 0.10
N ALA A 197 -4.70 -0.15 -0.88
CA ALA A 197 -4.04 0.19 -2.14
C ALA A 197 -4.68 1.41 -2.80
N PRO A 198 -3.88 2.31 -3.37
CA PRO A 198 -4.44 3.37 -4.20
C PRO A 198 -5.06 2.76 -5.45
N ALA A 199 -6.01 3.49 -6.06
CA ALA A 199 -6.62 3.09 -7.33
C ALA A 199 -5.59 2.87 -8.47
N THR A 200 -4.40 3.46 -8.33
CA THR A 200 -3.29 3.29 -9.27
C THR A 200 -2.65 1.91 -9.21
N SER A 201 -2.80 1.18 -8.10
CA SER A 201 -2.38 -0.23 -7.95
C SER A 201 -3.44 -1.16 -8.54
N ILE A 202 -3.54 -1.14 -9.87
CA ILE A 202 -4.66 -1.76 -10.61
C ILE A 202 -4.81 -3.25 -10.33
N LEU A 203 -3.71 -3.97 -10.11
CA LEU A 203 -3.75 -5.41 -9.80
C LEU A 203 -4.35 -5.71 -8.42
N ALA A 204 -4.36 -4.75 -7.50
CA ALA A 204 -5.05 -4.87 -6.23
C ALA A 204 -6.57 -4.60 -6.35
N GLN A 205 -7.03 -3.97 -7.43
CA GLN A 205 -8.40 -3.49 -7.59
C GLN A 205 -9.35 -4.61 -8.07
N GLY A 206 -9.41 -5.71 -7.31
CA GLY A 206 -10.39 -6.78 -7.48
C GLY A 206 -11.84 -6.29 -7.37
N PRO A 207 -12.83 -7.16 -7.63
CA PRO A 207 -14.24 -6.77 -7.76
C PRO A 207 -14.90 -6.12 -6.53
N ALA A 208 -14.44 -6.43 -5.32
CA ALA A 208 -15.13 -6.04 -4.09
C ALA A 208 -14.66 -4.71 -3.48
N GLY A 209 -13.65 -4.07 -4.07
CA GLY A 209 -12.98 -2.91 -3.47
C GLY A 209 -12.17 -3.27 -2.22
N ILE A 210 -11.19 -2.42 -1.90
CA ILE A 210 -10.30 -2.59 -0.74
C ILE A 210 -10.82 -1.74 0.41
N VAL A 211 -10.88 -2.34 1.60
CA VAL A 211 -11.36 -1.68 2.81
C VAL A 211 -10.31 -1.86 3.89
N ALA A 212 -9.65 -0.77 4.29
CA ALA A 212 -8.48 -0.83 5.18
C ALA A 212 -8.84 -0.97 6.67
N ASP A 213 -10.11 -1.19 7.04
CA ASP A 213 -10.59 -1.25 8.43
C ASP A 213 -11.60 -2.37 8.70
N ASP A 214 -11.65 -3.41 7.85
CA ASP A 214 -12.60 -4.53 7.94
C ASP A 214 -12.01 -5.83 8.52
N GLY A 215 -10.71 -5.85 8.82
CA GLY A 215 -9.99 -6.97 9.39
C GLY A 215 -9.61 -8.07 8.40
N PHE A 216 -9.61 -7.78 7.10
CA PHE A 216 -9.26 -8.73 6.05
C PHE A 216 -8.15 -8.21 5.12
N LEU A 217 -7.45 -9.16 4.50
CA LEU A 217 -6.60 -8.92 3.34
C LEU A 217 -7.40 -9.20 2.08
N ASP A 218 -7.29 -8.31 1.10
CA ASP A 218 -7.84 -8.45 -0.24
C ASP A 218 -6.82 -9.17 -1.14
N VAL A 219 -7.13 -10.38 -1.57
CA VAL A 219 -6.25 -11.17 -2.44
C VAL A 219 -6.82 -11.22 -3.84
N THR A 220 -6.08 -10.66 -4.80
CA THR A 220 -6.42 -10.70 -6.23
C THR A 220 -5.45 -11.61 -6.97
N VAL A 221 -5.99 -12.56 -7.73
CA VAL A 221 -5.23 -13.50 -8.56
C VAL A 221 -5.55 -13.24 -10.03
N VAL A 222 -4.54 -12.94 -10.82
CA VAL A 222 -4.67 -12.74 -12.27
C VAL A 222 -4.14 -13.97 -12.99
N ALA A 223 -5.02 -14.71 -13.65
CA ALA A 223 -4.74 -16.02 -14.26
C ALA A 223 -5.21 -16.10 -15.74
N PRO A 224 -4.67 -15.26 -16.64
CA PRO A 224 -5.01 -15.30 -18.06
C PRO A 224 -4.35 -16.51 -18.75
N GLN A 225 -5.09 -17.17 -19.65
CA GLN A 225 -4.57 -18.29 -20.45
C GLN A 225 -3.87 -17.85 -21.75
N ASN A 226 -4.01 -16.58 -22.13
CA ASN A 226 -3.42 -16.01 -23.34
C ASN A 226 -3.37 -14.47 -23.28
N ALA A 227 -2.61 -13.86 -24.19
CA ALA A 227 -2.44 -12.40 -24.26
C ALA A 227 -3.76 -11.63 -24.39
N THR A 228 -4.74 -12.17 -25.13
CA THR A 228 -6.07 -11.54 -25.26
C THR A 228 -6.81 -11.49 -23.93
N GLN A 229 -6.74 -12.56 -23.13
CA GLN A 229 -7.28 -12.59 -21.78
C GLN A 229 -6.52 -11.62 -20.86
N ALA A 230 -5.20 -11.55 -20.94
CA ALA A 230 -4.38 -10.61 -20.15
C ALA A 230 -4.75 -9.14 -20.43
N ILE A 231 -4.92 -8.76 -21.71
CA ILE A 231 -5.38 -7.43 -22.11
C ILE A 231 -6.77 -7.13 -21.55
N ALA A 232 -7.67 -8.11 -21.62
CA ALA A 232 -9.03 -7.93 -21.17
C ALA A 232 -9.10 -7.84 -19.63
N ALA A 233 -8.35 -8.67 -18.89
CA ALA A 233 -8.25 -8.61 -17.43
C ALA A 233 -7.75 -7.23 -16.98
N SER A 234 -6.65 -6.76 -17.59
CA SER A 234 -6.10 -5.42 -17.42
C SER A 234 -7.13 -4.30 -17.59
N TYR A 235 -7.92 -4.34 -18.67
CA TYR A 235 -8.97 -3.36 -18.94
C TYR A 235 -10.09 -3.38 -17.88
N HIS A 236 -10.49 -4.57 -17.42
CA HIS A 236 -11.54 -4.70 -16.41
C HIS A 236 -11.08 -4.23 -15.03
N LEU A 237 -9.84 -4.51 -14.64
CA LEU A 237 -9.25 -3.98 -13.41
C LEU A 237 -9.14 -2.45 -13.46
N LEU A 238 -8.74 -1.87 -14.60
CA LEU A 238 -8.74 -0.41 -14.77
C LEU A 238 -10.12 0.20 -14.57
N ARG A 239 -11.17 -0.44 -15.11
CA ARG A 239 -12.55 0.03 -14.94
C ARG A 239 -13.01 -0.04 -13.49
N THR A 240 -12.53 -1.04 -12.76
CA THR A 240 -12.80 -1.20 -11.32
C THR A 240 -12.12 -0.08 -10.54
N ALA A 241 -10.82 0.15 -10.81
CA ALA A 241 -10.04 1.25 -10.25
C ALA A 241 -10.66 2.64 -10.49
N LEU A 242 -11.29 2.84 -11.65
CA LEU A 242 -12.00 4.08 -11.99
C LEU A 242 -13.43 4.16 -11.43
N GLY A 243 -13.83 3.25 -10.53
CA GLY A 243 -15.14 3.23 -9.87
C GLY A 243 -16.32 2.92 -10.81
N LYS A 244 -16.08 2.34 -11.99
CA LYS A 244 -17.13 2.16 -13.00
C LYS A 244 -17.90 0.86 -12.83
N THR A 245 -17.21 -0.27 -12.74
CA THR A 245 -17.86 -1.59 -12.69
C THR A 245 -16.90 -2.60 -12.09
N PRO A 246 -17.32 -3.40 -11.08
CA PRO A 246 -16.55 -4.52 -10.57
C PRO A 246 -16.08 -5.46 -11.69
N ALA A 247 -14.82 -5.89 -11.63
CA ALA A 247 -14.28 -6.88 -12.54
C ALA A 247 -14.92 -8.26 -12.29
N GLN A 248 -15.89 -8.65 -13.11
CA GLN A 248 -16.45 -10.00 -13.08
C GLN A 248 -15.90 -10.80 -14.27
N ARG A 249 -14.83 -11.56 -14.05
CA ARG A 249 -14.21 -12.41 -15.06
C ARG A 249 -13.71 -13.73 -14.47
N LYS A 250 -13.56 -14.75 -15.31
CA LYS A 250 -13.06 -16.07 -14.91
C LYS A 250 -11.53 -16.15 -14.74
N ASP A 251 -10.82 -15.20 -15.33
CA ASP A 251 -9.35 -15.06 -15.29
C ASP A 251 -8.89 -14.06 -14.21
N ILE A 252 -9.82 -13.59 -13.37
CA ILE A 252 -9.54 -12.79 -12.17
C ILE A 252 -10.23 -13.48 -11.00
N GLY A 253 -9.44 -14.02 -10.10
CA GLY A 253 -9.90 -14.59 -8.84
C GLY A 253 -9.77 -13.57 -7.71
N TYR A 254 -10.68 -13.66 -6.75
CA TYR A 254 -10.67 -12.75 -5.61
C TYR A 254 -11.17 -13.43 -4.35
N LEU A 255 -10.43 -13.26 -3.25
CA LEU A 255 -10.82 -13.71 -1.92
C LEU A 255 -10.43 -12.70 -0.85
N ARG A 256 -11.07 -12.82 0.30
CA ARG A 256 -10.68 -12.14 1.54
C ARG A 256 -10.24 -13.15 2.57
N THR A 257 -9.19 -12.83 3.31
CA THR A 257 -8.70 -13.71 4.38
C THR A 257 -7.93 -12.90 5.42
N LYS A 258 -7.91 -13.38 6.67
CA LYS A 258 -7.06 -12.81 7.73
C LYS A 258 -5.61 -13.26 7.60
N LYS A 259 -5.39 -14.42 6.99
CA LYS A 259 -4.07 -15.04 6.85
C LYS A 259 -3.96 -15.85 5.57
N ILE A 260 -2.84 -15.73 4.89
CA ILE A 260 -2.55 -16.48 3.67
C ILE A 260 -1.08 -16.87 3.58
N LYS A 261 -0.82 -18.11 3.17
CA LYS A 261 0.49 -18.55 2.70
C LYS A 261 0.45 -18.71 1.20
N ILE A 262 1.49 -18.24 0.53
CA ILE A 262 1.62 -18.33 -0.92
C ILE A 262 2.96 -18.97 -1.25
N ASN A 263 2.90 -20.12 -1.92
CA ASN A 263 4.06 -20.80 -2.48
C ASN A 263 3.94 -20.84 -4.00
N THR A 264 5.06 -20.70 -4.73
CA THR A 264 5.04 -20.73 -6.20
C THR A 264 6.14 -21.62 -6.78
N ASP A 265 5.92 -22.11 -7.99
CA ASP A 265 6.92 -22.83 -8.79
C ASP A 265 6.96 -22.26 -10.23
N PRO A 266 8.08 -21.66 -10.66
CA PRO A 266 9.29 -21.39 -9.86
C PRO A 266 9.05 -20.31 -8.78
N PRO A 267 9.97 -20.15 -7.81
CA PRO A 267 9.91 -19.04 -6.85
C PRO A 267 9.83 -17.70 -7.58
N GLN A 268 8.86 -16.87 -7.20
CA GLN A 268 8.58 -15.57 -7.79
C GLN A 268 9.11 -14.46 -6.89
N GLN A 269 9.59 -13.36 -7.48
CA GLN A 269 9.97 -12.19 -6.70
C GLN A 269 8.74 -11.57 -6.00
N VAL A 270 8.99 -10.94 -4.85
CA VAL A 270 7.96 -10.30 -4.01
C VAL A 270 8.32 -8.84 -3.76
N ALA A 271 7.41 -7.96 -4.15
CA ALA A 271 7.40 -6.55 -3.79
C ALA A 271 6.52 -6.36 -2.54
N LEU A 272 7.02 -5.62 -1.54
CA LEU A 272 6.29 -5.28 -0.32
C LEU A 272 6.31 -3.76 -0.16
N ASP A 273 5.14 -3.12 -0.19
CA ASP A 273 4.98 -1.66 -0.11
C ASP A 273 5.88 -0.88 -1.10
N GLY A 274 6.20 -1.50 -2.25
CA GLY A 274 7.03 -0.91 -3.30
C GLY A 274 8.54 -1.19 -3.21
N ASP A 275 8.99 -1.96 -2.21
CA ASP A 275 10.38 -2.42 -2.07
C ASP A 275 10.50 -3.94 -2.28
N LEU A 276 11.63 -4.42 -2.78
CA LEU A 276 11.86 -5.87 -2.93
C LEU A 276 12.08 -6.54 -1.56
N LEU A 277 11.24 -7.53 -1.26
CA LEU A 277 11.35 -8.34 -0.04
C LEU A 277 12.28 -9.54 -0.22
N GLY A 278 12.20 -10.19 -1.38
CA GLY A 278 12.81 -11.49 -1.66
C GLY A 278 11.98 -12.28 -2.66
N THR A 279 11.86 -13.60 -2.46
CA THR A 279 11.02 -14.49 -3.27
C THR A 279 9.99 -15.20 -2.40
N THR A 280 8.98 -15.79 -3.04
CA THR A 280 8.11 -16.79 -2.41
C THR A 280 8.94 -17.98 -1.87
N PRO A 281 8.45 -18.70 -0.82
CA PRO A 281 7.13 -18.54 -0.21
C PRO A 281 6.99 -17.33 0.72
N ILE A 282 5.77 -16.82 0.86
CA ILE A 282 5.42 -15.78 1.83
C ILE A 282 4.22 -16.19 2.68
N GLU A 283 4.19 -15.71 3.92
CA GLU A 283 3.03 -15.72 4.80
C GLU A 283 2.63 -14.28 5.10
N VAL A 284 1.38 -13.94 4.85
CA VAL A 284 0.80 -12.61 5.14
C VAL A 284 -0.32 -12.76 6.16
N GLU A 285 -0.30 -11.93 7.20
CA GLU A 285 -1.27 -11.92 8.30
C GLU A 285 -1.77 -10.50 8.56
N CYS A 286 -3.10 -10.32 8.61
CA CYS A 286 -3.74 -9.07 8.98
C CYS A 286 -3.54 -8.77 10.47
N LEU A 287 -3.26 -7.51 10.77
CA LEU A 287 -3.25 -6.94 12.10
C LEU A 287 -4.47 -6.01 12.21
N GLU A 288 -5.54 -6.53 12.79
CA GLU A 288 -6.78 -5.78 12.94
C GLU A 288 -6.58 -4.53 13.81
N GLN A 289 -7.13 -3.41 13.36
CA GLN A 289 -7.17 -2.14 14.09
C GLN A 289 -5.79 -1.67 14.58
N ALA A 290 -4.75 -1.90 13.77
CA ALA A 290 -3.36 -1.76 14.17
C ALA A 290 -2.85 -0.31 14.21
N ILE A 291 -3.37 0.59 13.39
CA ILE A 291 -2.83 1.94 13.23
C ILE A 291 -3.93 2.98 13.42
N THR A 292 -3.70 3.93 14.32
CA THR A 292 -4.56 5.12 14.45
C THR A 292 -4.03 6.21 13.52
N LEU A 293 -4.77 6.58 12.48
CA LEU A 293 -4.40 7.60 11.51
C LEU A 293 -5.18 8.89 11.72
N LEU A 294 -4.54 10.03 11.44
CA LEU A 294 -5.22 11.31 11.27
C LEU A 294 -5.59 11.49 9.80
N VAL A 295 -6.88 11.40 9.49
CA VAL A 295 -7.43 11.49 8.12
C VAL A 295 -8.58 12.49 8.06
N PRO A 296 -8.91 13.03 6.87
CA PRO A 296 -10.06 13.90 6.74
C PRO A 296 -11.35 13.19 7.19
N LYS A 297 -12.33 13.98 7.64
CA LYS A 297 -13.65 13.46 7.93
C LYS A 297 -14.28 12.92 6.64
N SER A 298 -14.43 11.61 6.51
CA SER A 298 -15.12 11.02 5.36
C SER A 298 -16.64 11.08 5.52
N ASP A 299 -17.32 11.36 4.41
CA ASP A 299 -18.72 10.97 4.23
C ASP A 299 -18.71 9.49 3.83
N ASN A 300 -19.37 8.63 4.62
CA ASN A 300 -19.38 7.18 4.46
C ASN A 300 -19.97 6.73 3.10
N ASP A 301 -19.13 6.51 2.09
CA ASP A 301 -19.46 5.67 0.93
C ASP A 301 -18.53 4.44 0.93
N ARG A 302 -19.03 3.33 1.49
CA ARG A 302 -18.32 2.04 1.52
C ARG A 302 -18.66 1.23 0.26
N PRO A 303 -17.67 0.67 -0.46
CA PRO A 303 -17.95 -0.22 -1.58
C PRO A 303 -18.61 -1.53 -1.09
N PRO A 304 -19.53 -2.14 -1.87
CA PRO A 304 -20.16 -3.41 -1.50
C PRO A 304 -19.18 -4.60 -1.64
N SER A 305 -19.11 -5.44 -0.61
CA SER A 305 -18.29 -6.64 -0.55
C SER A 305 -18.90 -7.80 -1.35
N VAL A 306 -18.19 -8.33 -2.37
CA VAL A 306 -18.61 -9.51 -3.15
C VAL A 306 -17.43 -10.47 -3.35
N GLU A 307 -17.49 -11.67 -2.75
CA GLU A 307 -16.50 -12.74 -2.92
C GLU A 307 -16.77 -13.55 -4.20
N GLN A 308 -15.73 -13.86 -4.99
CA GLN A 308 -15.83 -14.70 -6.21
C GLN A 308 -14.57 -15.56 -6.40
N LEU A 309 -14.63 -16.80 -5.91
CA LEU A 309 -13.55 -17.79 -6.02
C LEU A 309 -13.82 -18.91 -7.03
N THR A 310 -15.09 -19.25 -7.28
CA THR A 310 -15.49 -20.55 -7.84
C THR A 310 -15.36 -20.68 -9.37
N GLN A 311 -14.54 -19.88 -10.05
CA GLN A 311 -14.42 -19.93 -11.52
C GLN A 311 -12.99 -19.83 -12.08
N LEU A 312 -11.95 -19.84 -11.22
CA LEU A 312 -10.57 -19.89 -11.71
C LEU A 312 -10.30 -21.21 -12.44
N PRO A 313 -9.53 -21.19 -13.55
CA PRO A 313 -9.14 -22.42 -14.23
C PRO A 313 -8.29 -23.28 -13.27
N PRO A 314 -8.58 -24.59 -13.15
CA PRO A 314 -7.78 -25.48 -12.31
C PRO A 314 -6.34 -25.54 -12.83
N GLY A 315 -5.37 -25.54 -11.92
CA GLY A 315 -3.97 -25.85 -12.25
C GLY A 315 -3.91 -27.26 -12.83
N GLY A 316 -3.51 -27.38 -14.09
CA GLY A 316 -3.52 -28.63 -14.83
C GLY A 316 -2.32 -28.71 -15.75
N ARG A 317 -1.41 -29.66 -15.46
CA ARG A 317 -0.37 -30.09 -16.39
C ARG A 317 -1.02 -30.84 -17.56
N GLU A 318 -0.81 -30.36 -18.78
CA GLU A 318 -0.66 -31.25 -19.94
C GLU A 318 0.83 -31.52 -20.19
#